data_AF-Q6TA39-F1
#
_entry.id   AF-Q6TA39-F1
#
_cell.length_a   1.000
_cell.length_b   1.000
_cell.length_c   1.000
_cell.angle_alpha   90.00
_cell.angle_beta   90.00
_cell.angle_gamma   90.00
#
_symmetry.space_group_name_H-M   'P 1'
#
loop_
_entity.id
_entity.type
_entity.pdbx_description
1 polymer ?
#
loop_
_entity_poly.entity_id
_entity_poly.type
_entity_poly.pdbx_seq_one_letter_code
_entity_poly.pdbx_strand_id
1 'polypeptide(L)'
;WIDAHGDINTPLNSASGNMHGMPLSFLVKELQDQIPWLDDFEGIKPCLNASNIAYIGLRDLDAHETHDIRKHGIAYFTMLDVDRMG
;
A
#
# COMPACT_ATOMS: atom_id res chain seq x y z
N TRP A 1 1.12 -6.57 7.02
CA TRP A 1 2.33 -5.81 6.66
C TRP A 1 2.83 -5.13 7.92
N ILE A 2 4.05 -5.43 8.37
CA ILE A 2 4.63 -4.82 9.57
C ILE A 2 5.75 -3.91 9.09
N ASP A 3 5.48 -2.61 9.02
CA ASP A 3 6.41 -1.62 8.46
C ASP A 3 6.10 -0.21 8.98
N ALA A 4 7.06 0.70 8.84
CA ALA A 4 6.85 2.12 9.05
C ALA A 4 5.99 2.76 7.94
N HIS A 5 6.09 2.21 6.72
CA HIS A 5 5.52 2.76 5.49
C HIS A 5 4.31 1.96 4.99
N GLY A 6 3.56 2.55 4.06
CA GLY A 6 2.42 1.89 3.41
C GLY A 6 2.86 0.92 2.31
N ASP A 7 3.98 1.20 1.64
CA ASP A 7 4.51 0.43 0.51
C ASP A 7 3.45 0.13 -0.57
N ILE A 8 2.51 1.06 -0.73
CA ILE A 8 1.32 0.95 -1.57
C ILE A 8 1.23 2.09 -2.59
N ASN A 9 2.33 2.83 -2.78
CA ASN A 9 2.41 3.76 -3.89
C ASN A 9 2.27 3.03 -5.23
N THR A 10 1.64 3.67 -6.19
CA THR A 10 1.64 3.28 -7.60
C THR A 10 2.84 3.92 -8.31
N PRO A 11 3.24 3.42 -9.49
CA PRO A 11 4.26 4.07 -10.30
C PRO A 11 3.94 5.52 -10.68
N LEU A 12 2.65 5.91 -10.65
CA LEU A 12 2.20 7.25 -11.01
C LEU A 12 2.24 8.24 -9.85
N ASN A 13 2.12 7.77 -8.60
CA ASN A 13 2.00 8.64 -7.42
C ASN A 13 3.27 8.70 -6.56
N SER A 14 4.21 7.75 -6.73
CA SER A 14 5.47 7.74 -6.00
C SER A 14 6.32 8.96 -6.33
N ALA A 15 6.73 9.71 -5.30
CA ALA A 15 7.62 10.86 -5.48
C ALA A 15 9.08 10.47 -5.79
N SER A 16 9.52 9.30 -5.32
CA SER A 16 10.90 8.82 -5.49
C SER A 16 11.08 7.96 -6.74
N GLY A 17 10.02 7.31 -7.22
CA GLY A 17 10.10 6.30 -8.27
C GLY A 17 10.74 4.98 -7.81
N ASN A 18 11.05 4.82 -6.52
CA ASN A 18 11.68 3.61 -6.01
C ASN A 18 10.64 2.49 -5.82
N MET A 19 10.87 1.37 -6.50
CA MET A 19 9.96 0.21 -6.51
C MET A 19 9.66 -0.41 -5.13
N HIS A 20 10.57 -0.26 -4.16
CA HIS A 20 10.40 -0.87 -2.83
C HIS A 20 9.20 -0.31 -2.04
N GLY A 21 8.74 0.89 -2.37
CA GLY A 21 7.56 1.53 -1.77
C GLY A 21 6.27 1.31 -2.55
N MET A 22 6.30 0.45 -3.58
CA MET A 22 5.15 0.12 -4.43
C MET A 22 4.63 -1.32 -4.37
N PRO A 23 5.22 -2.31 -3.66
CA PRO A 23 4.89 -3.72 -3.88
C PRO A 23 3.40 -4.04 -3.65
N LEU A 24 2.72 -3.39 -2.70
CA LEU A 24 1.31 -3.69 -2.44
C LEU A 24 0.37 -3.16 -3.53
N SER A 25 0.71 -2.06 -4.22
CA SER A 25 -0.15 -1.53 -5.28
C SER A 25 -0.29 -2.50 -6.45
N PHE A 26 0.76 -3.27 -6.75
CA PHE A 26 0.74 -4.33 -7.77
C PHE A 26 -0.08 -5.57 -7.36
N LEU A 27 -0.25 -5.82 -6.06
CA LEU A 27 -0.87 -7.05 -5.54
C LEU A 27 -2.35 -6.87 -5.16
N VAL A 28 -2.77 -5.65 -4.85
CA VAL A 28 -4.14 -5.32 -4.43
C VAL A 28 -5.04 -5.13 -5.64
N LYS A 29 -6.13 -5.91 -5.71
CA LYS A 29 -7.06 -5.90 -6.84
C LYS A 29 -7.79 -4.56 -7.01
N GLU A 30 -8.08 -3.88 -5.91
CA GLU A 30 -8.81 -2.62 -5.90
C GLU A 30 -7.99 -1.41 -6.37
N LEU A 31 -6.69 -1.59 -6.60
CA LEU A 31 -5.77 -0.54 -7.09
C LEU A 31 -5.38 -0.71 -8.57
N GLN A 32 -5.88 -1.75 -9.24
CA GLN A 32 -5.42 -2.11 -10.59
C GLN A 32 -5.82 -1.12 -11.67
N ASP A 33 -6.84 -0.31 -11.43
CA ASP A 33 -7.19 0.82 -12.29
C ASP A 33 -6.15 1.96 -12.25
N GLN A 34 -5.29 1.98 -11.22
CA GLN A 34 -4.24 2.98 -11.03
C GLN A 34 -2.84 2.49 -11.47
N ILE A 35 -2.69 1.20 -11.81
CA ILE A 35 -1.40 0.63 -12.23
C ILE A 35 -1.22 0.81 -13.75
N PRO A 36 -0.19 1.55 -14.20
CA PRO A 36 0.10 1.65 -15.61
C PRO A 36 0.58 0.31 -16.16
N TRP A 37 0.42 0.11 -17.48
CA TRP A 37 1.05 -1.01 -18.15
C TRP A 37 2.58 -0.92 -18.05
N LEU A 38 3.21 -2.01 -17.62
CA LEU A 38 4.65 -2.14 -17.47
C LEU A 38 5.07 -3.51 -18.01
N ASP A 39 5.85 -3.52 -19.09
CA ASP A 39 6.19 -4.76 -19.83
C ASP A 39 6.81 -5.84 -18.93
N ASP A 40 7.72 -5.45 -18.03
CA ASP A 40 8.40 -6.37 -17.11
C ASP A 40 7.49 -6.92 -15.99
N PHE A 41 6.27 -6.38 -15.85
CA PHE A 41 5.34 -6.69 -14.76
C PHE A 41 4.07 -7.42 -15.24
N GLU A 42 3.95 -7.72 -16.54
CA GLU A 42 2.80 -8.43 -17.12
C GLU A 42 2.49 -9.77 -16.41
N GLY A 43 3.52 -10.45 -15.89
CA GLY A 43 3.37 -11.71 -15.17
C GLY A 43 2.72 -11.60 -13.78
N ILE A 44 2.64 -10.40 -13.20
CA ILE A 44 2.09 -10.19 -11.86
C ILE A 44 0.56 -10.21 -11.94
N LYS A 45 -0.03 -11.13 -11.19
CA LYS A 45 -1.50 -11.25 -11.07
C LYS A 45 -1.94 -10.74 -9.70
N PRO A 46 -2.77 -9.69 -9.63
CA PRO A 46 -3.29 -9.15 -8.39
C PRO A 46 -4.06 -10.24 -7.62
N CYS A 47 -3.57 -10.56 -6.42
CA CYS A 47 -4.01 -11.73 -5.67
C CYS A 47 -4.61 -11.38 -4.30
N LEU A 48 -4.45 -10.14 -3.84
CA LEU A 48 -4.95 -9.67 -2.55
C LEU A 48 -6.21 -8.81 -2.75
N ASN A 49 -7.21 -9.00 -1.89
CA ASN A 49 -8.26 -8.00 -1.70
C ASN A 49 -7.78 -7.04 -0.60
N ALA A 50 -8.11 -5.76 -0.70
CA ALA A 50 -7.79 -4.75 0.31
C ALA A 50 -8.23 -5.17 1.73
N SER A 51 -9.39 -5.80 1.84
CA SER A 51 -9.96 -6.31 3.10
C SER A 51 -9.16 -7.45 3.75
N ASN A 52 -8.25 -8.09 3.01
CA ASN A 52 -7.39 -9.17 3.51
C ASN A 52 -6.02 -8.65 3.98
N ILE A 53 -5.82 -7.33 4.04
CA ILE A 53 -4.57 -6.70 4.46
C ILE A 53 -4.80 -5.98 5.79
N ALA A 54 -3.80 -6.09 6.68
CA ALA A 54 -3.67 -5.24 7.85
C ALA A 54 -2.25 -4.70 7.96
N TYR A 55 -2.10 -3.41 8.27
CA TYR A 55 -0.83 -2.77 8.60
C TYR A 55 -0.60 -2.68 10.10
N ILE A 56 0.64 -2.82 10.54
CA ILE A 56 1.06 -2.58 11.92
C ILE A 56 2.37 -1.78 11.90
N GLY A 57 2.40 -0.67 12.64
CA GLY A 57 3.61 0.15 12.82
C GLY A 57 3.70 1.39 11.94
N LEU A 58 2.63 1.73 11.20
CA LEU A 58 2.62 2.90 10.31
C LEU A 58 2.97 4.18 11.08
N ARG A 59 3.90 4.95 10.53
CA ARG A 59 4.36 6.23 11.10
C ARG A 59 4.97 7.18 10.08
N ASP A 60 5.23 6.72 8.86
CA ASP A 60 5.74 7.53 7.77
C ASP A 60 4.98 7.15 6.49
N LEU A 61 4.05 8.00 6.07
CA LEU A 61 3.12 7.72 4.97
C LEU A 61 3.07 8.90 4.02
N ASP A 62 3.09 8.60 2.73
CA ASP A 62 2.76 9.57 1.71
C ASP A 62 1.25 9.89 1.75
N ALA A 63 0.88 11.06 1.23
CA ALA A 63 -0.52 11.49 1.17
C ALA A 63 -1.39 10.54 0.32
N HIS A 64 -0.83 9.98 -0.75
CA HIS A 64 -1.52 9.02 -1.61
C HIS A 64 -1.71 7.66 -0.92
N GLU A 65 -0.70 7.15 -0.22
CA GLU A 65 -0.84 5.92 0.56
C GLU A 65 -1.95 6.06 1.61
N THR A 66 -1.97 7.19 2.33
CA THR A 66 -3.03 7.48 3.31
C THR A 66 -4.42 7.52 2.65
N HIS A 67 -4.52 8.07 1.44
CA HIS A 67 -5.77 8.10 0.68
C HIS A 67 -6.26 6.69 0.33
N ASP A 68 -5.40 5.86 -0.27
CA ASP A 68 -5.78 4.53 -0.72
C ASP A 68 -6.10 3.58 0.44
N ILE A 69 -5.31 3.61 1.51
CA ILE A 69 -5.58 2.84 2.75
C ILE A 69 -6.99 3.15 3.28
N ARG A 70 -7.36 4.44 3.33
CA ARG A 70 -8.68 4.86 3.83
C ARG A 70 -9.81 4.56 2.84
N LYS A 71 -9.61 4.87 1.57
CA LYS A 71 -10.60 4.67 0.49
C LYS A 71 -11.02 3.22 0.37
N HIS A 72 -10.06 2.30 0.48
CA HIS A 72 -10.28 0.86 0.34
C HIS A 72 -10.53 0.14 1.66
N GLY A 73 -10.58 0.88 2.79
CA GLY A 73 -10.89 0.33 4.10
C GLY A 73 -9.88 -0.72 4.58
N ILE A 74 -8.61 -0.57 4.21
CA ILE A 74 -7.54 -1.48 4.65
C ILE A 74 -7.37 -1.28 6.16
N ALA A 75 -7.29 -2.38 6.92
CA ALA A 75 -7.05 -2.28 8.36
C ALA A 75 -5.63 -1.74 8.61
N TYR A 76 -5.47 -0.85 9.58
CA TYR A 76 -4.15 -0.35 9.98
C TYR A 76 -4.10 -0.04 11.46
N PHE A 77 -2.91 -0.24 12.03
CA PHE A 77 -2.55 0.11 13.39
C PHE A 77 -1.25 0.92 13.32
N THR A 78 -1.35 2.22 13.56
CA THR A 78 -0.21 3.13 13.58
C THR A 78 0.64 2.91 14.83
N MET A 79 1.83 3.51 14.91
CA MET A 79 2.59 3.51 16.16
C MET A 79 1.81 4.13 17.34
N LEU A 80 0.93 5.10 17.09
CA LEU A 80 0.06 5.65 18.13
C LEU A 80 -0.95 4.62 18.65
N ASP A 81 -1.44 3.73 17.78
CA ASP A 81 -2.35 2.66 18.18
C ASP A 81 -1.61 1.60 18.99
N VAL A 82 -0.38 1.25 18.59
CA VAL A 82 0.51 0.38 19.36
C VAL A 82 0.76 0.95 20.75
N ASP A 83 1.18 2.22 20.86
CA ASP A 83 1.42 2.88 22.14
C ASP A 83 0.18 2.90 23.05
N ARG A 84 -1.03 2.95 22.46
CA ARG A 84 -2.30 2.98 23.20
C ARG A 84 -2.83 1.61 23.58
N MET A 85 -2.59 0.58 22.77
CA MET A 85 -3.22 -0.74 22.90
C MET A 85 -2.29 -1.80 23.49
N GLY A 86 -0.98 -1.59 23.42
CA GLY A 86 0.04 -2.57 23.82
C GLY A 86 0.66 -3.29 22.63
#